data_AF-A0A7V9NDH9-F1
#
_entry.id   AF-A0A7V9NDH9-F1
#
_cell.length_a   1.000
_cell.length_b   1.000
_cell.length_c   1.000
_cell.angle_alpha   90.00
_cell.angle_beta   90.00
_cell.angle_gamma   90.00
#
_symmetry.space_group_name_H-M   'P 1'
#
loop_
_entity.id
_entity.type
_entity.pdbx_description
1 polymer ?
#
loop_
_entity_poly.entity_id
_entity_poly.type
_entity_poly.pdbx_seq_one_letter_code
_entity_poly.pdbx_strand_id
1 'polypeptide(L)'
;MLISKGEVLSHKKYGEHYHSLTIVAPDIGAKVRPGQFVNIRCGEDRSHILRRPFSVYRVHKRGGWASTLEIVFDIRGPGTSFLSQLRGHSIV
;
A
#
# COMPACT_ATOMS: atom_id res chain seq x y z
N MET A 1 11.84 -12.98 4.01
CA MET A 1 11.17 -11.66 3.93
C MET A 1 11.08 -11.27 2.46
N LEU A 2 9.90 -10.96 1.94
CA LEU A 2 9.73 -10.56 0.54
C LEU A 2 9.73 -9.03 0.45
N ILE A 3 10.44 -8.51 -0.54
CA ILE A 3 10.46 -7.09 -0.87
C ILE A 3 10.26 -7.01 -2.38
N SER A 4 9.26 -6.26 -2.79
CA SER A 4 9.01 -5.94 -4.20
C SER A 4 8.59 -4.49 -4.29
N LYS A 5 8.84 -3.86 -5.45
CA LYS A 5 8.15 -2.62 -5.80
C LYS A 5 6.68 -2.95 -6.08
N GLY A 6 5.79 -2.00 -5.81
CA GLY A 6 4.39 -2.08 -6.15
C GLY A 6 3.89 -0.80 -6.80
N GLU A 7 2.97 -0.94 -7.74
CA GLU A 7 2.34 0.20 -8.40
C GLU A 7 0.97 0.48 -7.78
N VAL A 8 0.68 1.73 -7.45
CA VAL A 8 -0.65 2.15 -7.00
C VAL A 8 -1.60 2.10 -8.19
N LEU A 9 -2.52 1.13 -8.17
CA LEU A 9 -3.58 1.00 -9.16
C LEU A 9 -4.75 1.95 -8.87
N SER A 10 -5.10 2.12 -7.60
CA SER A 10 -6.18 3.04 -7.21
C SER A 10 -5.94 3.64 -5.83
N HIS A 11 -6.43 4.87 -5.66
CA HIS A 11 -6.44 5.59 -4.40
C HIS A 11 -7.86 6.09 -4.14
N LYS A 12 -8.45 5.68 -3.02
CA LYS A 12 -9.76 6.15 -2.56
C LYS A 12 -9.62 6.95 -1.27
N LYS A 13 -10.44 7.99 -1.13
CA LYS A 13 -10.59 8.78 0.10
C LYS A 13 -11.96 8.49 0.72
N TYR A 14 -12.00 8.35 2.03
CA TYR A 14 -13.20 8.12 2.82
C TYR A 14 -13.29 9.25 3.87
N GLY A 15 -14.01 10.32 3.50
CA GLY A 15 -14.01 11.56 4.28
C GLY A 15 -12.67 12.29 4.22
N GLU A 16 -12.34 13.03 5.28
CA GLU A 16 -11.15 13.89 5.32
C GLU A 16 -9.86 13.15 5.70
N HIS A 17 -9.97 12.05 6.45
CA HIS A 17 -8.80 11.44 7.11
C HIS A 17 -8.44 10.03 6.63
N TYR A 18 -9.40 9.25 6.13
CA TYR A 18 -9.17 7.85 5.78
C TYR A 18 -8.90 7.69 4.29
N HIS A 19 -7.91 6.87 3.97
CA HIS A 19 -7.45 6.60 2.61
C HIS A 19 -7.34 5.09 2.40
N SER A 20 -7.60 4.61 1.18
CA SER A 20 -7.15 3.28 0.75
C SER A 20 -6.30 3.35 -0.51
N LEU A 21 -5.27 2.51 -0.54
CA LEU A 21 -4.42 2.30 -1.70
C LEU A 21 -4.53 0.84 -2.14
N THR A 22 -4.91 0.63 -3.40
CA THR A 22 -4.78 -0.66 -4.07
C THR A 22 -3.45 -0.70 -4.80
N ILE A 23 -2.58 -1.64 -4.43
CA ILE A 23 -1.21 -1.75 -4.92
C ILE A 23 -1.04 -3.07 -5.64
N VAL A 24 -0.47 -3.03 -6.85
CA VAL A 24 -0.08 -4.21 -7.61
C VAL A 24 1.14 -4.86 -6.97
N ALA A 25 0.98 -6.09 -6.46
CA ALA A 25 2.07 -6.84 -5.84
C ALA A 25 1.79 -8.36 -5.94
N PRO A 26 2.08 -8.98 -7.10
CA PRO A 26 1.81 -10.40 -7.37
C PRO A 26 2.38 -11.35 -6.31
N ASP A 27 3.68 -11.24 -6.05
CA ASP A 27 4.41 -12.17 -5.19
C ASP A 27 4.00 -12.06 -3.72
N ILE A 28 3.63 -10.85 -3.30
CA ILE A 28 3.14 -10.56 -1.95
C ILE A 28 1.69 -11.02 -1.83
N GLY A 29 0.81 -10.58 -2.73
CA GLY A 29 -0.62 -10.91 -2.72
C GLY A 29 -0.90 -12.41 -2.83
N ALA A 30 -0.05 -13.17 -3.54
CA ALA A 30 -0.16 -14.62 -3.60
C ALA A 30 0.05 -15.33 -2.25
N LYS A 31 0.80 -14.71 -1.32
CA LYS A 31 1.22 -15.32 -0.05
C LYS A 31 0.54 -14.74 1.18
N VAL A 32 -0.05 -13.55 1.08
CA VAL A 32 -0.75 -12.89 2.19
C VAL A 32 -1.92 -13.75 2.67
N ARG A 33 -2.02 -13.87 4.00
CA ARG A 33 -3.14 -14.48 4.73
C ARG A 33 -3.81 -13.43 5.62
N PRO A 34 -5.09 -13.64 6.02
CA PRO A 34 -5.77 -12.77 6.97
C PRO A 34 -4.94 -12.54 8.25
N GLY A 35 -4.92 -11.30 8.73
CA GLY A 35 -4.16 -10.88 9.92
C GLY A 35 -2.70 -10.48 9.66
N GLN A 36 -2.19 -10.60 8.42
CA GLN A 36 -0.84 -10.18 8.09
C GLN A 36 -0.74 -8.69 7.72
N PHE A 37 0.48 -8.17 7.80
CA PHE A 37 0.82 -6.79 7.51
C PHE A 37 1.87 -6.69 6.39
N VAL A 38 1.90 -5.53 5.74
CA VAL A 38 2.97 -5.12 4.82
C VAL A 38 3.65 -3.87 5.35
N ASN A 39 4.94 -3.72 5.06
CA ASN A 39 5.71 -2.54 5.43
C ASN A 39 5.99 -1.71 4.19
N ILE A 40 5.40 -0.52 4.10
CA ILE A 40 5.53 0.35 2.93
C ILE A 40 6.63 1.38 3.17
N ARG A 41 7.54 1.51 2.21
CA ARG A 41 8.51 2.60 2.19
C ARG A 41 7.81 3.87 1.69
N CYS A 42 7.98 4.97 2.41
CA CYS A 42 7.41 6.26 2.03
C CYS A 42 8.55 7.10 1.43
N GLY A 43 8.44 7.50 0.17
CA GLY A 43 9.48 8.26 -0.52
C GLY A 43 10.73 7.44 -0.85
N GLU A 44 11.63 8.06 -1.62
CA GLU A 44 12.95 7.51 -1.93
C GLU A 44 14.09 8.22 -1.19
N ASP A 45 13.79 9.39 -0.60
CA ASP A 45 14.76 10.18 0.15
C ASP A 45 14.89 9.68 1.61
N ARG A 46 15.76 10.32 2.38
CA ARG A 46 15.99 9.99 3.80
C ARG A 46 14.96 10.65 4.74
N SER A 47 13.90 11.27 4.22
CA SER A 47 12.88 11.91 5.07
C SER A 47 12.07 10.88 5.88
N HIS A 48 12.06 9.62 5.44
CA HIS A 48 11.33 8.53 6.07
C HIS A 48 12.20 7.28 6.23
N ILE A 49 13.09 7.29 7.24
CA ILE A 49 14.01 6.18 7.53
C ILE A 49 13.26 4.86 7.80
N LEU A 50 12.14 4.93 8.53
CA LEU A 50 11.34 3.76 8.88
C LEU A 50 10.16 3.58 7.91
N ARG A 51 9.94 2.33 7.50
CA ARG A 51 8.72 1.92 6.77
C ARG A 51 7.48 2.04 7.66
N ARG A 52 6.31 2.07 7.04
CA ARG A 52 5.02 2.11 7.73
C ARG A 52 4.32 0.75 7.63
N PRO A 53 4.09 0.06 8.76
CA PRO A 53 3.36 -1.19 8.77
C PRO A 53 1.86 -0.93 8.59
N PHE A 54 1.21 -1.65 7.69
CA PHE A 54 -0.23 -1.63 7.51
C PHE A 54 -0.77 -3.04 7.43
N SER A 55 -1.89 -3.28 8.11
CA SER A 55 -2.69 -4.50 7.90
C SER A 55 -3.16 -4.56 6.46
N VAL A 56 -3.11 -5.75 5.85
CA VAL A 56 -3.70 -5.94 4.52
C VAL A 56 -5.22 -6.04 4.69
N TYR A 57 -5.94 -5.05 4.19
CA TYR A 57 -7.39 -5.00 4.25
C TYR A 57 -8.03 -6.03 3.32
N ARG A 58 -7.51 -6.14 2.10
CA ARG A 58 -8.01 -7.07 1.09
C ARG A 58 -6.92 -7.48 0.11
N VAL A 59 -7.03 -8.68 -0.44
CA VAL A 59 -6.27 -9.11 -1.63
C VAL A 59 -7.27 -9.38 -2.75
N HIS A 60 -7.04 -8.78 -3.92
CA HIS A 60 -7.80 -9.10 -5.12
C HIS A 60 -6.98 -10.02 -6.01
N LYS A 61 -7.47 -11.26 -6.16
CA LYS A 61 -6.98 -12.21 -7.17
C LYS A 61 -7.85 -12.04 -8.41
N ARG A 62 -7.50 -11.13 -9.31
CA ARG A 62 -8.21 -11.05 -10.62
C ARG A 62 -7.59 -12.08 -11.56
N GLY A 63 -8.40 -13.00 -12.08
CA GLY A 63 -7.97 -13.96 -13.09
C GLY A 63 -7.36 -13.24 -14.29
N GLY A 64 -6.14 -13.65 -14.69
CA GLY A 64 -5.38 -13.08 -15.81
C GLY A 64 -4.55 -11.82 -15.49
N TRP A 65 -4.75 -11.16 -14.34
CA TRP A 65 -4.05 -9.92 -13.98
C TRP A 65 -3.20 -10.11 -12.71
N ALA A 66 -2.18 -9.25 -12.56
CA ALA A 66 -1.34 -9.19 -11.37
C ALA A 66 -2.21 -9.02 -10.10
N SER A 67 -1.96 -9.82 -9.05
CA SER A 67 -2.73 -9.70 -7.80
C SER A 67 -2.45 -8.37 -7.12
N THR A 68 -3.49 -7.76 -6.54
CA THR A 68 -3.36 -6.51 -5.80
C THR A 68 -3.63 -6.71 -4.33
N LEU A 69 -3.01 -5.88 -3.50
CA LEU A 69 -3.31 -5.72 -2.09
C LEU A 69 -3.92 -4.34 -1.85
N GLU A 70 -4.89 -4.28 -0.95
CA GLU A 70 -5.48 -3.03 -0.48
C GLU A 70 -5.07 -2.81 0.97
N ILE A 71 -4.60 -1.60 1.25
CA ILE A 71 -4.37 -1.10 2.61
C ILE A 71 -5.29 0.08 2.88
N VAL A 72 -5.67 0.26 4.15
CA VAL A 72 -6.45 1.39 4.63
C VAL A 72 -5.67 2.06 5.74
N PHE A 73 -5.60 3.38 5.74
CA PHE A 73 -4.88 4.17 6.74
C PHE A 73 -5.51 5.54 6.95
N ASP A 74 -5.28 6.11 8.13
CA ASP A 74 -5.54 7.51 8.43
C ASP A 74 -4.25 8.35 8.39
N ILE A 75 -4.40 9.67 8.23
CA ILE A 75 -3.24 10.58 8.26
C ILE A 75 -2.86 10.88 9.72
N ARG A 76 -1.73 10.33 10.18
CA ARG A 76 -1.23 10.50 11.56
C ARG A 76 0.18 11.09 11.66
N GLY A 77 0.90 11.20 10.56
CA GLY A 77 2.21 11.81 10.53
C GLY A 77 2.80 11.90 9.12
N PRO A 78 4.09 12.26 9.00
CA PRO A 78 4.73 12.54 7.72
C PRO A 78 4.64 11.39 6.71
N GLY A 79 4.86 10.14 7.14
CA GLY A 79 4.80 8.97 6.25
C GLY A 79 3.40 8.71 5.68
N THR A 80 2.36 8.76 6.52
CA THR A 80 0.98 8.60 6.05
C THR A 80 0.51 9.81 5.24
N SER A 81 1.03 11.01 5.54
CA SER A 81 0.77 12.21 4.73
C SER A 81 1.38 12.07 3.33
N PHE A 82 2.61 11.58 3.21
CA PHE A 82 3.22 11.22 1.93
C PHE A 82 2.35 10.22 1.15
N LEU A 83 1.90 9.13 1.81
CA LEU A 83 1.06 8.12 1.16
C LEU A 83 -0.29 8.69 0.69
N SER A 84 -0.88 9.64 1.44
CA SER A 84 -2.14 10.33 1.07
C SER A 84 -2.03 11.24 -0.16
N GLN A 85 -0.81 11.47 -0.67
CA GLN A 85 -0.56 12.27 -1.88
C GLN A 85 -0.31 11.41 -3.12
N LEU A 86 -0.15 10.08 -2.96
CA LEU A 86 0.09 9.18 -4.08
C LEU A 86 -1.10 9.16 -5.05
N ARG A 87 -0.81 8.94 -6.32
CA ARG A 87 -1.80 8.84 -7.40
C ARG A 87 -1.71 7.48 -8.08
N GLY A 88 -2.65 7.19 -8.98
CA GLY A 88 -2.51 6.06 -9.90
C GLY A 88 -1.14 6.11 -10.60
N HIS A 89 -0.53 4.94 -10.79
CA HIS A 89 0.81 4.76 -11.35
C HIS A 89 1.98 5.22 -10.47
N SER A 90 1.74 5.67 -9.24
CA SER A 90 2.81 5.92 -8.28
C SER A 90 3.47 4.60 -7.84
N ILE A 91 4.77 4.61 -7.59
CA ILE A 91 5.53 3.43 -7.18
C ILE A 91 5.85 3.50 -5.69
N VAL A 92 5.67 2.36 -4.99
CA VAL A 92 5.97 2.16 -3.57
C VAL A 92 6.83 0.92 -3.33
#